data_AF-A0A3D1SE38-F1
#
_entry.id   AF-A0A3D1SE38-F1
#
_cell.length_a   1.000
_cell.length_b   1.000
_cell.length_c   1.000
_cell.angle_alpha   90.00
_cell.angle_beta   90.00
_cell.angle_gamma   90.00
#
_symmetry.space_group_name_H-M   'P 1'
#
loop_
_entity.id
_entity.type
_entity.pdbx_description
1 polymer ?
#
loop_
_entity_poly.entity_id
_entity_poly.type
_entity_poly.pdbx_seq_one_letter_code
_entity_poly.pdbx_strand_id
1 'polypeptide(L)'
;TRFCNCTGLDADGHYSSARDIAIVTAELMKHEVFRGWFLTWVDYLRGGETQLVNTNKLIRYYNGIIGGKTGTTDAAGCCLTACAERKNMKLVAVALGCEEDD
;
A
#
# COMPACT_ATOMS: atom_id res chain seq x y z
N THR A 1 -12.22 11.90 -4.34
CA THR A 1 -12.41 10.56 -3.73
C THR A 1 -13.82 10.35 -3.21
N ARG A 2 -14.37 9.14 -3.41
CA ARG A 2 -15.59 8.63 -2.78
C ARG A 2 -15.36 7.16 -2.41
N PHE A 3 -15.47 6.84 -1.11
CA PHE A 3 -15.38 5.47 -0.62
C PHE A 3 -16.79 4.88 -0.44
N CYS A 4 -17.04 3.74 -1.08
CA CYS A 4 -18.31 3.00 -0.91
C CYS A 4 -18.19 1.80 0.04
N ASN A 5 -16.96 1.40 0.38
CA ASN A 5 -16.66 0.31 1.31
C ASN A 5 -15.25 0.51 1.93
N CYS A 6 -14.88 -0.35 2.88
CA CYS A 6 -13.60 -0.30 3.59
C CYS A 6 -12.51 -1.24 3.01
N THR A 7 -12.83 -2.04 1.99
CA THR A 7 -11.94 -3.09 1.47
C THR A 7 -11.29 -2.72 0.13
N GLY A 8 -11.89 -1.80 -0.62
CA GLY A 8 -11.46 -1.47 -1.98
C GLY A 8 -11.98 -2.44 -3.04
N LEU A 9 -12.87 -3.38 -2.68
CA LEU A 9 -13.59 -4.19 -3.68
C LEU A 9 -14.46 -3.30 -4.57
N ASP A 10 -14.63 -3.72 -5.82
CA ASP A 10 -15.40 -2.97 -6.82
C ASP A 10 -16.81 -2.68 -6.32
N ALA A 11 -17.21 -1.42 -6.40
CA ALA A 11 -18.53 -0.95 -6.02
C ALA A 11 -18.86 0.31 -6.82
N ASP A 12 -20.12 0.43 -7.24
CA ASP A 12 -20.57 1.57 -8.03
C ASP A 12 -20.29 2.90 -7.30
N GLY A 13 -19.60 3.79 -8.01
CA GLY A 13 -19.20 5.09 -7.47
C GLY A 13 -18.05 5.06 -6.46
N HIS A 14 -17.35 3.93 -6.26
CA HIS A 14 -16.11 3.87 -5.49
C HIS A 14 -14.95 4.35 -6.38
N TYR A 15 -14.31 5.47 -6.00
CA TYR A 15 -13.16 5.98 -6.76
C TYR A 15 -12.25 6.88 -5.93
N SER A 16 -11.00 6.99 -6.37
CA SER A 16 -10.04 7.98 -5.89
C SER A 16 -9.15 8.43 -7.05
N SER A 17 -8.17 9.29 -6.78
CA SER A 17 -7.14 9.68 -7.73
C SER A 17 -5.76 9.40 -7.15
N ALA A 18 -4.72 9.32 -8.00
CA ALA A 18 -3.35 9.13 -7.53
C ALA A 18 -2.93 10.24 -6.55
N ARG A 19 -3.37 11.48 -6.82
CA ARG A 19 -3.15 12.64 -5.95
C ARG A 19 -3.82 12.47 -4.59
N ASP A 20 -5.09 12.05 -4.56
CA ASP A 20 -5.82 11.90 -3.30
C ASP A 20 -5.22 10.76 -2.44
N ILE A 21 -4.85 9.64 -3.06
CA ILE A 21 -4.16 8.53 -2.37
C ILE A 21 -2.79 8.98 -1.85
N ALA A 22 -2.05 9.80 -2.60
CA ALA A 22 -0.76 10.33 -2.16
C ALA A 22 -0.92 11.23 -0.92
N ILE A 23 -1.97 12.07 -0.88
CA ILE A 23 -2.27 12.92 0.27
C ILE A 23 -2.59 12.08 1.51
N VAL A 24 -3.50 11.10 1.38
CA VAL A 24 -3.88 10.21 2.50
C VAL A 24 -2.68 9.41 2.99
N THR A 25 -1.87 8.90 2.07
CA THR A 25 -0.65 8.16 2.41
C THR A 25 0.36 9.06 3.12
N ALA A 26 0.58 10.29 2.64
CA ALA A 26 1.48 11.24 3.29
C ALA A 26 1.03 11.59 4.72
N GLU A 27 -0.28 11.70 4.95
CA GLU A 27 -0.83 11.87 6.30
C GLU A 27 -0.57 10.63 7.17
N LEU A 28 -0.87 9.44 6.65
CA LEU A 28 -0.66 8.18 7.35
C LEU A 28 0.80 8.00 7.79
N MET A 29 1.77 8.40 6.97
CA MET A 29 3.20 8.29 7.27
C MET A 29 3.69 9.21 8.39
N LYS A 30 2.87 10.14 8.89
CA LYS A 30 3.16 10.91 10.11
C LYS A 30 2.98 10.08 11.37
N HIS A 31 2.23 8.98 11.30
CA HIS A 31 1.93 8.12 12.42
C HIS A 31 2.90 6.92 12.46
N GLU A 32 3.93 7.02 13.29
CA GLU A 32 5.02 6.03 13.33
C GLU A 32 4.56 4.60 13.68
N VAL A 33 3.43 4.46 14.37
CA VAL A 33 2.86 3.17 14.76
C VAL A 33 2.63 2.23 13.57
N PHE A 34 2.27 2.75 12.39
CA PHE A 34 1.98 1.92 11.22
C PHE A 34 3.25 1.42 10.52
N ARG A 35 4.40 2.06 10.75
CA ARG A 35 5.66 1.71 10.07
C ARG A 35 6.06 0.26 10.36
N GLY A 36 5.86 -0.20 11.60
CA GLY A 36 6.10 -1.59 11.96
C GLY A 36 5.26 -2.55 11.12
N TRP A 37 3.95 -2.31 11.03
CA TRP A 37 3.03 -3.15 10.27
C TRP A 37 3.31 -3.15 8.76
N PHE A 38 3.68 -2.00 8.20
CA PHE A 38 4.01 -1.92 6.78
C PHE A 38 5.27 -2.69 6.38
N LEU A 39 6.23 -2.80 7.30
CA LEU A 39 7.54 -3.43 7.05
C LEU A 39 7.59 -4.89 7.49
N THR A 40 6.56 -5.41 8.14
CA THR A 40 6.44 -6.85 8.41
C THR A 40 6.42 -7.61 7.10
N TRP A 41 7.46 -8.42 6.84
CA TRP A 41 7.56 -9.23 5.64
C TRP A 41 6.69 -10.48 5.72
N VAL A 42 6.82 -11.22 6.81
CA VAL A 42 6.06 -12.42 7.10
C VAL A 42 5.52 -12.35 8.51
N ASP A 43 4.26 -12.72 8.67
CA ASP A 43 3.63 -12.92 9.96
C ASP A 43 2.81 -14.22 9.96
N TYR A 44 2.34 -14.66 11.12
CA TYR A 44 1.60 -15.89 11.27
C TYR A 44 0.32 -15.69 12.08
N LEU A 45 -0.77 -16.28 11.59
CA LEU A 45 -2.03 -16.37 12.32
C LEU A 45 -2.22 -17.78 12.90
N ARG A 46 -3.15 -17.90 13.86
CA ARG A 46 -3.59 -19.19 14.43
C ARG A 46 -2.43 -20.04 14.96
N GLY A 47 -1.49 -19.41 15.66
CA GLY A 47 -0.33 -20.11 16.23
C GLY A 47 0.64 -20.70 15.21
N GLY A 48 0.62 -20.26 13.95
CA GLY A 48 1.54 -20.72 12.91
C GLY A 48 0.87 -21.44 11.74
N GLU A 49 -0.42 -21.77 11.83
CA GLU A 49 -1.12 -22.53 10.78
C GLU A 49 -1.35 -21.74 9.48
N THR A 50 -1.31 -20.41 9.54
CA THR A 50 -1.50 -19.57 8.37
C THR A 50 -0.40 -18.53 8.29
N GLN A 51 0.42 -18.61 7.23
CA GLN A 51 1.42 -17.61 6.93
C GLN A 51 0.80 -16.45 6.15
N LEU A 52 1.13 -15.23 6.56
CA LEU A 52 0.85 -14.01 5.83
C LEU A 52 2.15 -13.49 5.23
N VAL A 53 2.15 -13.26 3.93
CA VAL A 53 3.27 -12.64 3.22
C VAL A 53 2.84 -11.26 2.76
N ASN A 54 3.68 -10.26 3.02
CA ASN A 54 3.42 -8.92 2.58
C ASN A 54 3.40 -8.87 1.04
N THR A 55 2.31 -8.35 0.49
CA THR A 55 2.10 -8.25 -0.95
C THR A 55 2.95 -7.16 -1.58
N ASN A 56 3.46 -6.19 -0.80
CA ASN A 56 4.39 -5.19 -1.29
C ASN A 56 5.81 -5.78 -1.39
N LYS A 57 6.16 -6.27 -2.59
CA LYS A 57 7.48 -6.85 -2.89
C LYS A 57 8.64 -5.87 -2.64
N LEU A 58 8.42 -4.55 -2.77
CA LEU A 58 9.46 -3.52 -2.61
C LEU A 58 10.12 -3.54 -1.23
N ILE A 59 9.43 -4.05 -0.19
CA ILE A 59 9.99 -4.07 1.16
C ILE A 59 11.28 -4.90 1.26
N ARG A 60 11.48 -5.85 0.34
CA ARG A 60 12.65 -6.74 0.34
C ARG A 60 13.86 -6.17 -0.40
N TYR A 61 13.64 -5.28 -1.37
CA TYR A 61 14.68 -4.94 -2.35
C TYR A 61 14.91 -3.43 -2.46
N TYR A 62 13.94 -2.60 -2.10
CA TYR A 62 14.06 -1.15 -2.26
C TYR A 62 14.70 -0.51 -1.02
N ASN A 63 15.96 -0.07 -1.17
CA ASN A 63 16.67 0.61 -0.09
C ASN A 63 15.96 1.93 0.31
N GLY A 64 15.58 2.01 1.58
CA GLY A 64 14.86 3.13 2.18
C GLY A 64 13.35 3.00 2.09
N ILE A 65 12.78 1.85 1.73
CA ILE A 65 11.33 1.63 1.81
C ILE A 65 10.85 1.72 3.26
N ILE A 66 9.75 2.43 3.46
CA ILE A 66 9.18 2.68 4.80
C ILE A 66 7.69 2.34 4.88
N GLY A 67 7.08 2.00 3.75
CA GLY A 67 5.74 1.44 3.71
C GLY A 67 5.10 1.53 2.34
N GLY A 68 3.79 1.32 2.32
CA GLY A 68 3.02 1.24 1.09
C GLY A 68 1.93 0.17 1.15
N LYS A 69 1.15 0.07 0.09
CA LYS A 69 0.10 -0.93 -0.04
C LYS A 69 -0.20 -1.21 -1.51
N THR A 70 -0.40 -2.48 -1.83
CA THR A 70 -0.90 -2.96 -3.11
C THR A 70 -2.43 -3.06 -3.13
N GLY A 71 -3.05 -3.04 -4.29
CA GLY A 71 -4.46 -3.37 -4.47
C GLY A 71 -4.72 -3.78 -5.91
N THR A 72 -5.54 -4.80 -6.11
CA THR A 72 -5.87 -5.30 -7.45
C THR A 72 -7.33 -5.74 -7.47
N THR A 73 -8.06 -5.31 -8.49
CA THR A 73 -9.37 -5.84 -8.89
C THR A 73 -9.43 -5.89 -10.41
N ASP A 74 -10.37 -6.66 -10.96
CA ASP A 74 -10.55 -6.76 -12.42
C ASP A 74 -10.85 -5.39 -13.04
N ALA A 75 -11.60 -4.52 -12.34
CA ALA A 75 -11.94 -3.20 -12.83
C ALA A 75 -10.84 -2.14 -12.59
N ALA A 76 -10.08 -2.25 -11.50
CA ALA A 76 -9.09 -1.24 -11.12
C ALA A 76 -7.67 -1.51 -11.66
N GLY A 77 -7.39 -2.73 -12.14
CA GLY A 77 -6.04 -3.16 -12.48
C GLY A 77 -5.12 -3.18 -11.25
N CYS A 78 -3.80 -3.24 -11.49
CA CYS A 78 -2.81 -3.24 -10.43
C CYS A 78 -2.54 -1.82 -9.92
N CYS A 79 -2.70 -1.63 -8.61
CA CYS A 79 -2.51 -0.37 -7.92
C CYS A 79 -1.45 -0.51 -6.82
N LEU A 80 -0.63 0.53 -6.64
CA LEU A 80 0.41 0.58 -5.62
C LEU A 80 0.52 2.00 -5.06
N THR A 81 0.58 2.10 -3.73
CA THR A 81 1.19 3.24 -3.04
C THR A 81 2.47 2.78 -2.37
N ALA A 82 3.56 3.54 -2.48
CA ALA A 82 4.86 3.21 -1.91
C ALA A 82 5.45 4.44 -1.23
N CYS A 83 6.06 4.23 -0.06
CA CYS A 83 6.70 5.28 0.71
C CYS A 83 8.16 4.94 0.92
N ALA A 84 9.05 5.90 0.65
CA ALA A 84 10.47 5.73 0.89
C ALA A 84 11.08 6.95 1.59
N GLU A 85 12.13 6.71 2.36
CA GLU A 85 12.89 7.70 3.09
C GLU A 85 14.39 7.52 2.82
N ARG A 86 15.04 8.61 2.42
CA ARG A 86 16.49 8.66 2.28
C ARG A 86 16.99 9.97 2.87
N LYS A 87 17.92 9.88 3.82
CA LYS A 87 18.35 11.02 4.64
C LYS A 87 17.12 11.65 5.31
N ASN A 88 16.86 12.93 5.10
CA ASN A 88 15.72 13.65 5.69
C ASN A 88 14.57 13.89 4.69
N MET A 89 14.51 13.12 3.60
CA MET A 89 13.47 13.25 2.59
C MET A 89 12.60 12.00 2.54
N LYS A 90 11.30 12.19 2.79
CA LYS A 90 10.25 11.18 2.62
C LYS A 90 9.49 11.46 1.33
N LEU A 91 9.29 10.43 0.51
CA LEU A 91 8.54 10.49 -0.75
C LEU A 91 7.43 9.46 -0.75
N VAL A 92 6.33 9.83 -1.40
CA VAL A 92 5.18 8.95 -1.69
C VAL A 92 5.06 8.84 -3.21
N ALA A 93 4.97 7.61 -3.71
CA ALA A 93 4.69 7.31 -5.10
C ALA A 93 3.37 6.53 -5.19
N VAL A 94 2.53 6.86 -6.17
CA VAL A 94 1.25 6.18 -6.40
C VAL A 94 1.12 5.83 -7.88
N ALA A 95 0.84 4.56 -8.16
CA ALA A 95 0.50 4.03 -9.47
C ALA A 95 -0.88 3.38 -9.41
N LEU A 96 -1.74 3.64 -10.39
CA LEU A 96 -3.12 3.13 -10.45
C LEU A 96 -3.36 2.57 -11.86
N GLY A 97 -4.08 1.45 -11.98
CA GLY A 97 -4.49 0.91 -13.27
C GLY A 97 -3.35 0.32 -14.11
N CYS A 98 -2.30 -0.21 -13.49
CA CYS A 98 -1.24 -0.92 -14.19
C CYS A 98 -1.74 -2.29 -14.70
N GLU A 99 -1.25 -2.72 -15.86
CA GLU A 99 -1.60 -4.04 -16.44
C GLU A 99 -1.02 -5.20 -15.63
N GLU A 100 0.19 -5.02 -15.08
CA GLU A 100 0.92 -6.03 -14.30
C GLU A 100 1.34 -5.46 -12.93
N ASP A 101 1.65 -6.35 -11.97
CA ASP A 101 2.02 -6.02 -10.59
C ASP A 101 3.53 -6.12 -10.30
N ASP A 102 4.35 -6.36 -11.33
CA ASP A 102 5.81 -6.53 -11.25
C ASP A 102 6.60 -5.25 -11.59
#